data_AF-A5UJK8-F1
#
_entry.id   AF-A5UJK8-F1
#
_cell.length_a   1.000
_cell.length_b   1.000
_cell.length_c   1.000
_cell.angle_alpha   90.00
_cell.angle_beta   90.00
_cell.angle_gamma   90.00
#
_symmetry.space_group_name_H-M   'P 1'
#
loop_
_entity.id
_entity.type
_entity.pdbx_description
1 polymer ?
#
loop_
_entity_poly.entity_id
_entity_poly.type
_entity_poly.pdbx_seq_one_letter_code
_entity_poly.pdbx_strand_id
1 'polypeptide(L)' 'MGKKNKKTHIRCRRCGRNTYHIHKKVCASCGFGKSKRIRRYSWQNKKPTTRKRLV' A
#
# COMPACT_ATOMS: atom_id res chain seq x y z
N MET A 1 6.89 -3.60 24.99
CA MET A 1 6.62 -2.79 23.77
C MET A 1 7.07 -1.36 24.05
N GLY A 2 8.11 -0.84 23.39
CA GLY A 2 8.58 0.53 23.69
C GLY A 2 9.64 1.12 22.75
N LYS A 3 10.28 0.30 21.91
CA LYS A 3 11.33 0.75 20.96
C LYS A 3 10.81 0.98 19.53
N LYS A 4 9.49 0.99 19.29
CA LYS A 4 8.88 1.09 17.95
C LYS A 4 8.49 2.53 17.58
N ASN A 5 9.47 3.44 17.66
CA ASN A 5 9.22 4.89 17.44
C ASN A 5 9.33 5.31 15.97
N LYS A 6 9.94 4.47 15.13
CA LYS A 6 10.16 4.76 13.70
C LYS A 6 8.96 4.31 12.88
N LYS A 7 8.44 5.21 12.03
CA LYS A 7 7.35 4.89 11.08
C LYS A 7 7.91 4.15 9.87
N THR A 8 7.33 3.00 9.54
CA THR A 8 7.67 2.23 8.34
C THR A 8 6.82 2.62 7.13
N HIS A 9 5.54 2.93 7.37
CA HIS A 9 4.56 3.26 6.35
C HIS A 9 3.96 4.66 6.54
N ILE A 10 3.76 5.35 5.42
CA ILE A 10 3.05 6.64 5.31
C ILE A 10 1.92 6.55 4.29
N ARG A 11 1.13 7.63 4.20
CA ARG A 11 0.03 7.76 3.24
C ARG A 11 0.58 7.76 1.80
N CYS A 12 0.06 6.85 0.98
CA CYS A 12 0.45 6.71 -0.40
C CYS A 12 -0.22 7.79 -1.26
N ARG A 13 0.59 8.54 -2.01
CA ARG A 13 0.12 9.58 -2.94
C ARG A 13 -0.81 9.07 -4.04
N ARG A 14 -0.73 7.79 -4.43
CA ARG A 14 -1.57 7.22 -5.50
C ARG A 14 -2.91 6.65 -5.00
N CYS A 15 -2.90 5.90 -3.90
CA CYS A 15 -4.10 5.18 -3.43
C CYS A 15 -4.66 5.70 -2.11
N GLY A 16 -4.05 6.73 -1.51
CA GLY A 16 -4.52 7.34 -0.27
C GLY A 16 -4.37 6.48 1.00
N ARG A 17 -3.84 5.26 0.91
CA ARG A 17 -3.68 4.33 2.04
C ARG A 17 -2.36 4.52 2.77
N ASN A 18 -2.34 4.25 4.08
CA ASN A 18 -1.14 4.27 4.91
C ASN A 18 -0.25 3.02 4.70
N THR A 19 0.17 2.80 3.46
CA THR A 19 0.92 1.59 3.04
C THR A 19 2.13 1.90 2.17
N TYR A 20 2.49 3.17 2.03
CA TYR A 20 3.70 3.56 1.31
C TYR A 20 4.91 3.40 2.23
N HIS A 21 5.82 2.50 1.89
CA HIS A 21 7.00 2.24 2.68
C HIS A 21 8.04 3.35 2.47
N ILE A 22 8.49 4.00 3.55
CA ILE A 22 9.41 5.14 3.47
C ILE A 22 10.76 4.72 2.89
N HIS A 23 11.42 3.75 3.51
CA HIS A 23 12.75 3.29 3.09
C HIS A 23 12.77 2.67 1.69
N LYS A 24 11.82 1.77 1.39
CA LYS A 24 11.75 1.09 0.09
C LYS A 24 11.15 1.94 -1.03
N LYS A 25 10.52 3.08 -0.69
CA LYS A 25 9.79 3.94 -1.65
C LYS A 25 8.73 3.20 -2.48
N VAL A 26 8.11 2.15 -1.91
CA VAL A 26 7.08 1.33 -2.58
C VAL A 26 5.81 1.23 -1.74
N CYS A 27 4.65 1.35 -2.40
CA CYS A 27 3.35 1.10 -1.80
C CYS A 27 2.96 -0.38 -1.81
N ALA A 28 2.72 -0.94 -0.63
CA ALA A 28 2.27 -2.32 -0.49
C ALA A 28 0.84 -2.57 -0.98
N SER A 29 -0.05 -1.55 -1.03
CA SER A 29 -1.38 -1.74 -1.62
C SER A 29 -1.34 -1.69 -3.13
N CYS A 30 -1.07 -0.51 -3.70
CA CYS A 30 -1.25 -0.27 -5.14
C CYS A 30 0.02 -0.48 -5.99
N GLY A 31 1.17 -0.79 -5.39
CA GLY A 31 2.44 -0.95 -6.13
C GLY A 31 3.12 0.36 -6.55
N PHE A 32 2.59 1.52 -6.15
CA PHE A 32 3.19 2.82 -6.44
C PHE A 32 4.67 2.88 -6.02
N GLY A 33 5.54 3.35 -6.91
CA GLY A 33 7.00 3.36 -6.75
C GLY A 33 7.71 2.15 -7.36
N LYS A 34 7.07 0.98 -7.40
CA LYS A 34 7.59 -0.22 -8.10
C LYS A 34 7.06 -0.34 -9.52
N SER A 35 5.78 -0.02 -9.74
CA SER A 35 5.14 -0.17 -11.04
C SER A 35 4.24 1.01 -11.39
N LYS A 36 4.12 1.28 -12.70
CA LYS A 36 3.10 2.20 -13.24
C LYS A 36 1.69 1.63 -13.07
N ARG A 37 1.53 0.32 -13.28
CA ARG A 37 0.26 -0.40 -13.10
C ARG A 37 -0.11 -0.58 -11.62
N ILE A 38 -1.42 -0.69 -11.35
CA ILE A 38 -1.95 -1.03 -10.03
C ILE A 38 -1.66 -2.50 -9.73
N ARG A 39 -1.03 -2.76 -8.58
CA ARG A 39 -0.80 -4.13 -8.09
C ARG A 39 -2.13 -4.80 -7.76
N ARG A 40 -2.43 -5.91 -8.46
CA ARG A 40 -3.58 -6.79 -8.20
C ARG A 40 -3.09 -8.24 -8.25
N TYR A 41 -3.59 -9.08 -7.36
CA TYR A 41 -3.44 -10.53 -7.47
C TYR A 41 -4.80 -11.19 -7.65
N SER A 42 -4.81 -12.39 -8.23
CA SER A 42 -6.03 -13.18 -8.45
C SER A 42 -6.76 -13.48 -7.13
N TRP A 43 -6.00 -13.77 -6.07
CA TRP A 43 -6.53 -14.09 -4.73
C TRP A 43 -6.94 -12.87 -3.89
N GLN A 44 -6.81 -11.64 -4.41
CA GLN A 44 -7.14 -10.44 -3.62
C GLN A 44 -8.65 -10.12 -3.63
N ASN A 45 -9.25 -10.17 -2.44
CA ASN A 45 -10.68 -9.86 -2.26
C ASN A 45 -10.99 -8.37 -2.12
N LYS A 46 -9.99 -7.47 -2.10
CA LYS A 46 -10.18 -6.02 -1.94
C LYS A 46 -9.50 -5.25 -3.05
N LYS A 47 -10.21 -4.28 -3.64
CA LYS A 47 -9.60 -3.37 -4.64
C LYS A 47 -8.47 -2.56 -3.99
N PRO A 48 -7.27 -2.47 -4.58
CA PRO A 48 -6.10 -1.76 -4.01
C PRO A 48 -6.28 -0.24 -3.81
N THR A 49 -7.16 0.38 -4.59
CA THR A 49 -7.46 1.81 -4.55
C THR A 49 -8.69 2.09 -3.67
N THR A 50 -9.83 1.51 -4.01
CA THR A 50 -11.13 1.85 -3.40
C THR A 50 -11.46 1.13 -2.10
N ARG A 51 -10.67 0.13 -1.65
CA ARG A 51 -10.96 -0.72 -0.47
C ARG A 51 -12.26 -1.54 -0.54
N LYS A 52 -13.12 -1.32 -1.53
CA LYS A 52 -14.31 -2.13 -1.81
C LYS A 52 -13.92 -3.62 -1.89
N ARG A 53 -14.63 -4.44 -1.13
CA ARG A 53 -14.54 -5.89 -1.21
C ARG A 53 -15.20 -6.32 -2.52
N LEU A 54 -14.61 -7.30 -3.20
CA LEU A 54 -15.11 -7.84 -4.47
C LEU A 54 -16.16 -8.96 -4.26
N VAL A 55 -16.55 -9.18 -3.00
CA VAL A 55 -17.58 -10.09 -2.53
C VAL A 55 -18.51 -9.28 -1.65
#